data_AF-A0A5M9TQA4-F1
#
_entry.id   AF-A0A5M9TQA4-F1
#
_cell.length_a   1.000
_cell.length_b   1.000
_cell.length_c   1.000
_cell.angle_alpha   90.00
_cell.angle_beta   90.00
_cell.angle_gamma   90.00
#
_symmetry.space_group_name_H-M   'P 1'
#
loop_
_entity.id
_entity.type
_entity.pdbx_description
1 polymer ?
#
loop_
_entity_poly.entity_id
_entity_poly.type
_entity_poly.pdbx_seq_one_letter_code
_entity_poly.pdbx_strand_id
1 'polypeptide(L)'
;MQSKIDEIITHIAHSHQQIARVLDAKRQVAVRMSEIINHLPDIEPELDGVDGLLDSSGQINKSIISYLGGLADLEEAVAETLTQVMREIAVQEEE
;
A
#
# COMPACT_ATOMS: atom_id res chain seq x y z
N MET A 1 -14.47 31.01 -8.55
CA MET A 1 -13.11 30.95 -7.99
C MET A 1 -13.09 30.28 -6.62
N GLN A 2 -13.89 30.74 -5.65
CA GLN A 2 -13.91 30.19 -4.29
C GLN A 2 -14.40 28.71 -4.23
N SER A 3 -15.45 28.34 -4.98
CA SER A 3 -15.91 26.93 -4.97
C SER A 3 -14.92 25.96 -5.62
N LYS A 4 -14.18 26.38 -6.64
CA LYS A 4 -13.12 25.56 -7.27
C LYS A 4 -11.98 25.28 -6.26
N ILE A 5 -11.63 26.26 -5.43
CA ILE A 5 -10.66 26.09 -4.35
C ILE A 5 -11.19 25.12 -3.27
N ASP A 6 -12.46 25.26 -2.88
CA ASP A 6 -13.08 24.39 -1.88
C ASP A 6 -13.16 22.93 -2.35
N GLU A 7 -13.40 22.72 -3.64
CA GLU A 7 -13.49 21.40 -4.26
C GLU A 7 -12.12 20.70 -4.34
N ILE A 8 -11.07 21.45 -4.70
CA ILE A 8 -9.67 20.97 -4.66
C ILE A 8 -9.25 20.64 -3.22
N ILE A 9 -9.57 21.48 -2.24
CA ILE A 9 -9.27 21.22 -0.82
C ILE A 9 -9.98 19.95 -0.36
N THR A 10 -11.22 19.73 -0.79
CA THR A 10 -11.98 18.52 -0.47
C THR A 10 -11.33 17.26 -1.05
N HIS A 11 -10.87 17.32 -2.31
CA HIS A 11 -10.14 16.20 -2.94
C HIS A 11 -8.80 15.91 -2.26
N ILE A 12 -8.04 16.95 -1.90
CA ILE A 12 -6.79 16.82 -1.16
C ILE A 12 -7.05 16.18 0.21
N ALA A 13 -8.06 16.65 0.95
CA ALA A 13 -8.43 16.08 2.24
C ALA A 13 -8.78 14.59 2.12
N HIS A 14 -9.55 14.21 1.10
CA HIS A 14 -9.88 12.81 0.84
C HIS A 14 -8.63 11.99 0.49
N SER A 15 -7.75 12.50 -0.37
CA SER A 15 -6.49 11.85 -0.73
C SER A 15 -5.58 11.64 0.49
N HIS A 16 -5.42 12.65 1.34
CA HIS A 16 -4.69 12.53 2.60
C HIS A 16 -5.29 11.48 3.54
N GLN A 17 -6.61 11.36 3.58
CA GLN A 17 -7.28 10.33 4.38
C GLN A 17 -7.02 8.91 3.85
N GLN A 18 -6.90 8.74 2.53
CA GLN A 18 -6.48 7.45 1.96
C GLN A 18 -5.00 7.15 2.26
N ILE A 19 -4.12 8.14 2.15
CA ILE A 19 -2.69 7.99 2.49
C ILE A 19 -2.52 7.62 3.96
N ALA A 20 -3.29 8.24 4.86
CA ALA A 20 -3.27 7.90 6.28
C ALA A 20 -3.66 6.44 6.54
N ARG A 21 -4.67 5.93 5.83
CA ARG A 21 -5.07 4.51 5.90
C ARG A 21 -3.97 3.58 5.41
N VAL A 22 -3.31 3.90 4.29
CA VAL A 22 -2.16 3.14 3.77
C VAL A 22 -1.00 3.13 4.77
N LEU A 23 -0.72 4.28 5.41
CA LEU A 23 0.35 4.39 6.40
C LEU A 23 0.07 3.54 7.64
N ASP A 24 -1.17 3.50 8.13
CA ASP A 24 -1.53 2.63 9.26
C ASP A 24 -1.46 1.14 8.87
N ALA A 25 -1.90 0.77 7.67
CA ALA A 25 -1.74 -0.60 7.17
C ALA A 25 -0.25 -1.01 7.12
N LYS A 26 0.63 -0.14 6.62
CA LYS A 26 2.08 -0.36 6.61
C LYS A 26 2.64 -0.51 8.02
N ARG A 27 2.18 0.31 8.98
CA ARG A 27 2.56 0.18 10.39
C ARG A 27 2.18 -1.19 10.95
N GLN A 28 0.96 -1.67 10.68
CA GLN A 28 0.52 -2.98 11.14
C GLN A 28 1.37 -4.12 10.56
N VAL A 29 1.73 -4.05 9.27
CA VAL A 29 2.65 -5.01 8.63
C VAL A 29 4.02 -4.98 9.29
N ALA A 30 4.60 -3.80 9.54
CA ALA A 30 5.91 -3.67 10.18
C ALA A 30 5.95 -4.24 11.60
N VAL A 31 4.88 -4.00 12.39
CA VAL A 31 4.73 -4.60 13.73
C VAL A 31 4.66 -6.11 13.64
N ARG A 32 3.81 -6.66 12.76
CA ARG A 32 3.64 -8.10 12.57
C ARG A 32 4.94 -8.78 12.13
N MET A 33 5.69 -8.15 11.22
CA MET A 33 6.99 -8.67 10.78
C MET A 33 8.03 -8.66 11.90
N SER A 34 8.05 -7.61 12.73
CA SER A 34 8.92 -7.58 13.93
C SER A 34 8.54 -8.67 14.93
N GLU A 35 7.25 -8.93 15.13
CA GLU A 35 6.79 -10.03 15.98
C GLU A 35 7.24 -11.38 15.42
N ILE A 36 7.10 -11.62 14.11
CA ILE A 36 7.57 -12.86 13.45
C ILE A 36 9.07 -13.05 13.65
N ILE A 37 9.87 -12.00 13.42
CA ILE A 37 11.34 -12.05 13.62
C ILE A 37 11.69 -12.36 15.08
N ASN A 38 11.00 -11.75 16.05
CA ASN A 38 11.25 -12.02 17.47
C ASN A 38 10.81 -13.43 17.92
N HIS A 39 9.90 -14.09 17.18
CA HIS A 39 9.47 -15.46 17.48
C HIS A 39 10.23 -16.52 16.67
N LEU A 40 11.09 -16.10 15.73
CA LEU A 40 12.00 -17.01 15.04
C LEU A 40 13.11 -17.42 16.03
N PRO A 41 13.34 -18.72 16.25
CA PRO A 41 14.38 -19.19 17.16
C PRO A 41 15.78 -18.83 16.62
N ASP A 42 16.63 -18.32 17.50
CA ASP A 42 18.02 -17.91 17.17
C ASP A 42 18.91 -19.09 16.74
N ILE A 43 18.57 -20.32 17.13
CA ILE A 43 19.34 -21.55 16.88
C ILE A 43 18.36 -22.71 16.57
N GLU A 44 18.65 -23.48 15.52
CA GLU A 44 17.82 -24.58 15.00
C GLU A 44 16.34 -24.19 14.80
N PRO A 45 16.03 -23.38 13.76
CA PRO A 45 14.65 -23.21 13.38
C PRO A 45 14.10 -24.59 12.97
N GLU A 46 13.10 -25.08 13.71
CA GLU A 46 12.34 -26.30 13.41
C GLU A 46 11.55 -26.08 12.12
N LEU A 47 12.27 -26.04 10.99
CA LEU A 47 11.73 -25.91 9.63
C LEU A 47 11.48 -27.29 9.03
N ASP A 48 11.36 -28.33 9.86
CA ASP A 48 11.10 -29.70 9.45
C ASP A 48 12.05 -30.20 8.33
N GLY A 49 13.30 -29.74 8.36
CA GLY A 49 14.31 -30.03 7.34
C GLY A 49 14.15 -29.22 6.05
N VAL A 50 14.50 -29.82 4.92
CA VAL A 50 14.47 -29.13 3.60
C VAL A 50 13.05 -28.86 3.13
N ASP A 51 12.10 -29.74 3.46
CA ASP A 51 10.72 -29.63 3.01
C ASP A 51 10.00 -28.45 3.67
N GLY A 52 10.10 -28.28 4.99
CA GLY A 52 9.49 -27.12 5.65
C GLY A 52 10.22 -25.79 5.35
N LEU A 53 11.52 -25.82 5.01
CA LEU A 53 12.22 -24.65 4.46
C LEU A 53 11.64 -24.26 3.09
N LEU A 54 11.37 -25.24 2.23
CA LEU A 54 10.79 -25.02 0.90
C LEU A 54 9.36 -24.45 1.01
N ASP A 55 8.55 -25.02 1.90
CA ASP A 55 7.19 -24.55 2.15
C ASP A 55 7.16 -23.13 2.73
N SER A 56 8.03 -22.84 3.71
CA SER A 56 8.15 -21.50 4.31
C SER A 56 8.60 -20.46 3.28
N SER A 57 9.59 -20.81 2.45
CA SER A 57 10.06 -19.95 1.36
C SER A 57 8.96 -19.72 0.32
N GLY A 58 8.17 -20.75 0.00
CA GLY A 58 7.01 -20.65 -0.88
C GLY A 58 5.91 -19.74 -0.34
N GLN A 59 5.63 -19.81 0.97
CA GLN A 59 4.67 -18.90 1.62
C GLN A 59 5.15 -17.45 1.58
N ILE A 60 6.40 -17.19 1.93
CA ILE A 60 6.98 -15.84 1.87
C ILE A 60 6.88 -15.29 0.44
N ASN A 61 7.24 -16.08 -0.57
CA ASN A 61 7.16 -15.65 -1.96
C ASN A 61 5.71 -15.30 -2.38
N LYS A 62 4.72 -16.11 -1.98
CA LYS A 62 3.29 -15.79 -2.21
C LYS A 62 2.86 -14.50 -1.53
N SER A 63 3.33 -14.24 -0.31
CA SER A 63 3.05 -12.99 0.40
C SER A 63 3.68 -11.78 -0.29
N ILE A 64 4.92 -11.90 -0.79
CA ILE A 64 5.60 -10.84 -1.56
C ILE A 64 4.82 -10.54 -2.85
N ILE A 65 4.44 -11.57 -3.61
CA ILE A 65 3.65 -11.42 -4.85
C ILE A 65 2.33 -10.71 -4.55
N SER A 66 1.63 -11.13 -3.50
CA SER A 66 0.34 -10.54 -3.12
C SER A 66 0.48 -9.06 -2.72
N TYR A 67 1.55 -8.72 -1.99
CA TYR A 67 1.86 -7.34 -1.61
C TYR A 67 2.16 -6.46 -2.84
N LEU A 68 2.98 -6.96 -3.78
CA LEU A 68 3.29 -6.23 -5.01
C LEU A 68 2.04 -6.04 -5.88
N GLY A 69 1.14 -7.02 -5.93
CA GLY A 69 -0.15 -6.89 -6.60
C GLY A 69 -1.00 -5.77 -5.98
N GLY A 70 -1.18 -5.78 -4.66
CA GLY A 70 -1.94 -4.72 -3.98
C GLY A 70 -1.30 -3.32 -4.09
N LEU A 71 0.02 -3.24 -4.26
CA LEU A 71 0.69 -1.98 -4.56
C LEU A 71 0.37 -1.49 -5.98
N ALA A 72 0.34 -2.38 -6.97
CA ALA A 72 -0.03 -2.03 -8.34
C ALA A 72 -1.48 -1.53 -8.41
N ASP A 73 -2.42 -2.20 -7.73
CA ASP A 73 -3.83 -1.77 -7.66
C ASP A 73 -3.96 -0.36 -7.03
N LEU A 74 -3.14 -0.07 -6.02
CA LEU A 74 -3.08 1.26 -5.40
C LEU A 74 -2.54 2.32 -6.37
N GLU A 75 -1.46 2.00 -7.08
CA GLU A 75 -0.86 2.89 -8.07
C GLU A 75 -1.83 3.21 -9.21
N GLU A 76 -2.60 2.23 -9.66
CA GLU A 76 -3.66 2.41 -10.65
C GLU A 76 -4.76 3.36 -10.15
N ALA A 77 -5.28 3.14 -8.94
CA ALA A 77 -6.31 4.01 -8.36
C ALA A 77 -5.80 5.47 -8.18
N VAL A 78 -4.53 5.64 -7.80
CA VAL A 78 -3.90 6.97 -7.71
C VAL A 78 -3.77 7.61 -9.09
N ALA A 79 -3.37 6.85 -10.12
CA ALA A 79 -3.25 7.36 -11.48
C ALA A 79 -4.60 7.79 -12.05
N GLU A 80 -5.67 7.02 -11.84
CA GLU A 80 -7.03 7.37 -12.27
C GLU A 80 -7.51 8.68 -11.62
N THR A 81 -7.36 8.79 -10.30
CA THR A 81 -7.78 9.99 -9.56
C THR A 81 -6.98 11.22 -9.96
N LEU A 82 -5.66 11.10 -10.14
CA LEU A 82 -4.82 12.20 -10.62
C LEU A 82 -5.15 12.60 -12.06
N THR A 83 -5.45 11.64 -12.93
CA THR A 83 -5.86 11.91 -14.31
C THR A 83 -7.15 12.73 -14.33
N GLN A 84 -8.11 12.41 -13.47
CA GLN A 84 -9.36 13.16 -13.37
C GLN A 84 -9.12 14.59 -12.86
N VAL A 85 -8.30 14.77 -11.82
CA VAL A 85 -7.92 16.10 -11.31
C VAL A 85 -7.22 16.93 -12.39
N MET A 86 -6.28 16.34 -13.14
CA MET A 86 -5.57 17.04 -14.20
C MET A 86 -6.49 17.46 -15.35
N ARG A 87 -7.49 16.64 -15.71
CA ARG A 87 -8.50 17.01 -16.71
C ARG A 87 -9.33 18.20 -16.25
N GLU A 88 -9.79 18.19 -14.99
CA GLU A 88 -10.55 19.32 -14.45
C GLU A 88 -9.72 20.60 -14.48
N ILE A 89 -8.44 20.57 -14.07
CA ILE A 89 -7.56 21.74 -14.13
C ILE A 89 -7.41 22.27 -15.57
N ALA A 90 -7.19 21.39 -16.55
CA ALA A 90 -7.06 21.79 -17.95
C ALA A 90 -8.32 22.45 -18.51
N VAL A 91 -9.51 21.91 -18.16
CA VAL A 91 -10.80 22.52 -18.55
C VAL A 91 -10.97 23.91 -17.94
N GLN A 92 -10.42 24.16 -16.74
CA GLN A 92 -10.47 25.49 -16.13
C GLN A 92 -9.55 26.53 -16.78
N GLU A 93 -8.54 26.12 -17.55
CA GLU A 93 -7.63 27.03 -18.27
C GLU A 93 -8.17 27.42 -19.66
N GLU A 94 -9.10 26.65 -20.22
CA GLU A 94 -9.74 26.90 -21.52
C GLU A 94 -11.02 27.77 -21.44
N GLU A 95 -11.54 28.03 -20.22
CA GLU A 95 -12.62 29.02 -19.93
C GLU A 95 -12.05 30.39 -19.50
#